data_AF-A0A4U1G8W6-F1
#
_entry.id   AF-A0A4U1G8W6-F1
#
_cell.length_a   1.000
_cell.length_b   1.000
_cell.length_c   1.000
_cell.angle_alpha   90.00
_cell.angle_beta   90.00
_cell.angle_gamma   90.00
#
_symmetry.space_group_name_H-M   'P 1'
#
loop_
_entity.id
_entity.type
_entity.pdbx_description
1 polymer ?
#
loop_
_entity_poly.entity_id
_entity_poly.type
_entity_poly.pdbx_seq_one_letter_code
_entity_poly.pdbx_strand_id
1 'polypeptide(L)'
;MFNIRIGFGEQEVTLAILPTIQKYYLVIYFGGIIGAVRMDPDGELWEQVPDEDIIPGDLPLYQPDLEADRLDIVLCEDTVFHIGEEITAVLRES
;
A
#
# COMPACT_ATOMS: atom_id res chain seq x y z
N MET A 1 11.65 1.55 -5.16
CA MET A 1 10.29 2.12 -5.23
C MET A 1 9.75 1.86 -6.61
N PHE A 2 8.48 1.50 -6.71
CA PHE A 2 7.77 1.31 -7.98
C PHE A 2 6.32 1.73 -7.79
N ASN A 3 5.57 1.89 -8.89
CA ASN A 3 4.15 2.21 -8.83
C ASN A 3 3.33 0.99 -9.21
N ILE A 4 2.16 0.87 -8.59
CA ILE A 4 1.12 -0.08 -8.98
C ILE A 4 -0.17 0.68 -9.30
N ARG A 5 -1.08 0.03 -10.03
CA ARG A 5 -2.43 0.54 -10.28
C ARG A 5 -3.42 -0.47 -9.74
N ILE A 6 -4.29 -0.05 -8.84
CA ILE A 6 -5.37 -0.89 -8.31
C ILE A 6 -6.72 -0.30 -8.69
N GLY A 7 -7.70 -1.18 -8.91
CA GLY A 7 -9.10 -0.76 -9.00
C GLY A 7 -9.61 -0.35 -7.61
N PHE A 8 -10.41 0.70 -7.55
CA PHE A 8 -11.09 1.17 -6.35
C PHE A 8 -12.51 1.64 -6.71
N GLY A 9 -13.47 0.72 -6.59
CA GLY A 9 -14.83 0.92 -7.10
C GLY A 9 -14.83 1.06 -8.64
N GLU A 10 -15.38 2.15 -9.15
CA GLU A 10 -15.37 2.47 -10.60
C GLU A 10 -14.11 3.24 -11.04
N GLN A 11 -13.22 3.55 -10.10
CA GLN A 11 -12.01 4.31 -10.36
C GLN A 11 -10.77 3.43 -10.32
N GLU A 12 -9.67 3.95 -10.86
CA GLU A 12 -8.35 3.33 -10.77
C GLU A 12 -7.41 4.32 -10.09
N VAL A 13 -6.61 3.82 -9.16
CA VAL A 13 -5.69 4.64 -8.38
C VAL A 13 -4.26 4.15 -8.53
N THR A 14 -3.36 5.12 -8.68
CA THR A 14 -1.91 4.85 -8.69
C THR A 14 -1.37 4.98 -7.28
N LEU A 15 -0.70 3.94 -6.81
CA LEU A 15 -0.03 3.90 -5.51
C LEU A 15 1.47 3.77 -5.72
N ALA A 16 2.25 4.50 -4.92
CA ALA A 16 3.68 4.33 -4.85
C ALA A 16 4.03 3.31 -3.76
N ILE A 17 4.81 2.30 -4.13
CA ILE A 17 5.22 1.20 -3.27
C ILE A 17 6.70 1.33 -2.95
N LEU A 18 7.00 1.43 -1.65
CA LEU A 18 8.36 1.53 -1.13
C LEU A 18 8.71 0.27 -0.33
N PRO A 19 9.54 -0.63 -0.88
CA PRO A 19 10.06 -1.78 -0.13
C PRO A 19 10.91 -1.32 1.05
N THR A 20 10.79 -2.02 2.18
CA THR A 20 11.55 -1.73 3.40
C THR A 20 12.55 -2.84 3.74
N ILE A 21 13.50 -2.52 4.63
CA ILE A 21 14.48 -3.49 5.15
C ILE A 21 13.79 -4.55 6.02
N GLN A 22 12.65 -4.22 6.66
CA GLN A 22 11.87 -5.17 7.47
C GLN A 22 10.94 -6.08 6.63
N LYS A 23 11.14 -6.15 5.30
CA LYS A 23 10.39 -7.03 4.38
C LYS A 23 8.89 -6.78 4.30
N TYR A 24 8.44 -5.56 4.61
CA TYR A 24 7.13 -5.07 4.24
C TYR A 24 7.25 -3.93 3.22
N TYR A 25 6.13 -3.53 2.64
CA TYR A 25 6.05 -2.47 1.65
C TYR A 25 5.21 -1.32 2.21
N LEU A 26 5.79 -0.12 2.28
CA LEU A 26 5.02 1.09 2.55
C LEU A 26 4.16 1.41 1.33
N VAL A 27 2.89 1.69 1.56
CA VAL A 27 1.92 2.10 0.55
C VAL A 27 1.74 3.61 0.66
N ILE A 28 2.04 4.32 -0.42
CA ILE A 28 2.08 5.79 -0.45
C ILE A 28 1.05 6.30 -1.45
N TYR A 29 0.24 7.26 -1.00
CA TYR A 29 -0.75 7.96 -1.81
C TYR A 29 -0.58 9.47 -1.61
N PHE A 30 -0.48 10.24 -2.71
CA PHE A 30 -0.23 11.69 -2.69
C PHE A 30 0.92 12.12 -1.76
N GLY A 31 2.00 11.33 -1.69
CA GLY A 31 3.18 11.64 -0.87
C GLY A 31 3.04 11.36 0.63
N GLY A 32 1.90 10.82 1.08
CA GLY A 32 1.70 10.34 2.44
C GLY A 32 1.60 8.82 2.51
N ILE A 33 2.08 8.24 3.61
CA ILE A 33 1.94 6.81 3.89
C ILE A 33 0.50 6.54 4.32
N ILE A 34 -0.24 5.75 3.54
CA ILE A 34 -1.58 5.27 3.93
C ILE A 34 -1.51 4.02 4.82
N GLY A 35 -0.38 3.33 4.81
CA GLY A 35 -0.08 2.18 5.66
C GLY A 35 0.99 1.30 5.04
N ALA A 36 1.03 0.04 5.44
CA ALA A 36 1.97 -0.93 4.90
C ALA A 36 1.35 -2.32 4.76
N VAL A 37 1.85 -3.07 3.80
CA VAL A 37 1.43 -4.46 3.54
C VAL A 37 2.63 -5.39 3.54
N ARG A 38 2.42 -6.65 3.93
CA ARG A 38 3.42 -7.72 3.84
C ARG A 38 2.77 -9.02 3.43
N MET A 39 3.56 -9.91 2.84
CA MET A 39 3.21 -11.31 2.75
C MET A 39 3.35 -11.92 4.15
N ASP A 40 2.38 -12.75 4.54
CA ASP A 40 2.44 -13.52 5.76
C ASP A 40 3.64 -14.49 5.78
N PRO A 41 4.00 -15.05 6.95
CA PRO A 41 5.16 -15.95 7.06
C PRO A 41 5.04 -17.24 6.23
N ASP A 42 3.81 -17.70 5.98
CA ASP A 42 3.53 -18.92 5.22
C ASP A 42 3.56 -18.69 3.71
N GLY A 43 3.53 -17.42 3.27
CA GLY A 43 3.62 -17.03 1.86
C GLY A 43 2.30 -17.17 1.10
N GLU A 44 1.17 -17.24 1.82
CA GLU A 44 -0.15 -17.53 1.26
C GLU A 44 -1.02 -16.28 1.15
N LEU A 45 -0.86 -15.34 2.08
CA LEU A 45 -1.76 -14.19 2.21
C LEU A 45 -1.00 -12.88 2.37
N TRP A 46 -1.54 -11.84 1.73
CA TRP A 46 -1.13 -10.47 2.00
C TRP A 46 -1.93 -9.91 3.17
N GLU A 47 -1.23 -9.29 4.12
CA GLU A 47 -1.82 -8.68 5.31
C GLU A 47 -1.33 -7.25 5.52
N GLN A 48 -2.16 -6.45 6.20
CA GLN A 48 -1.76 -5.12 6.65
C GLN A 48 -0.77 -5.25 7.81
N VAL A 49 0.29 -4.44 7.77
CA VAL A 49 1.17 -4.27 8.94
C VAL A 49 0.46 -3.37 9.96
N PRO A 50 0.37 -3.76 11.24
CA PRO A 50 -0.18 -2.91 12.28
C PRO A 50 0.46 -1.52 12.29
N ASP A 51 -0.33 -0.46 12.44
CA ASP A 51 0.16 0.92 12.33
C ASP A 51 1.29 1.23 13.33
N GLU A 52 1.25 0.62 14.53
CA GLU A 52 2.29 0.72 15.55
C GLU A 52 3.64 0.09 15.17
N ASP A 53 3.64 -0.85 14.22
CA ASP A 53 4.83 -1.55 13.72
C ASP A 53 5.41 -0.88 12.47
N ILE A 54 4.70 0.09 11.88
CA ILE A 54 5.17 0.82 10.70
C ILE A 54 6.28 1.79 11.11
N ILE A 55 7.43 1.66 10.46
CA ILE A 55 8.51 2.65 10.51
C ILE A 55 8.37 3.56 9.28
N PRO A 56 7.86 4.80 9.43
CA PRO A 56 7.54 5.68 8.30
C PRO A 56 8.78 6.35 7.67
N GLY A 57 9.91 6.38 8.40
CA GLY A 57 11.08 7.13 7.99
C GLY A 57 10.78 8.64 7.94
N ASP A 58 11.11 9.27 6.80
CA ASP A 58 10.95 10.72 6.59
C ASP A 58 9.58 11.10 5.99
N LEU A 59 8.73 10.14 5.65
CA LEU A 59 7.44 10.41 5.02
C LEU A 59 6.34 10.64 6.07
N PRO A 60 5.46 11.63 5.86
CA PRO A 60 4.31 11.82 6.73
C PRO A 60 3.28 10.71 6.53
N LEU A 61 2.50 10.44 7.57
CA LEU A 61 1.26 9.67 7.41
C LEU A 61 0.27 10.46 6.55
N TYR A 62 -0.46 9.75 5.69
CA TYR A 62 -1.51 10.34 4.88
C TYR A 62 -2.63 10.85 5.79
N GLN A 63 -3.04 12.09 5.56
CA GLN A 63 -4.24 12.66 6.18
C GLN A 63 -5.25 12.87 5.07
N PRO A 64 -6.45 12.26 5.17
CA PRO A 64 -7.54 12.53 4.23
C PRO A 64 -7.84 14.03 4.23
N ASP A 65 -7.73 14.64 3.06
CA ASP A 65 -8.12 16.02 2.85
C ASP A 65 -9.55 16.02 2.30
N LEU A 66 -10.52 16.34 3.17
CA LEU A 66 -11.94 16.33 2.86
C LEU A 66 -12.34 17.39 1.81
N GLU A 67 -11.47 18.36 1.55
CA GLU A 67 -11.69 19.40 0.54
C GLU A 67 -11.03 19.08 -0.81
N ALA A 68 -10.18 18.04 -0.86
CA ALA A 68 -9.52 17.60 -2.08
C ALA A 68 -10.32 16.50 -2.77
N ASP A 69 -10.32 16.50 -4.11
CA ASP A 69 -10.90 15.43 -4.94
C ASP A 69 -9.99 14.19 -4.93
N ARG A 70 -9.82 13.61 -3.74
CA ARG A 70 -8.98 12.43 -3.47
C ARG A 70 -9.86 11.28 -3.04
N LEU A 71 -9.47 10.08 -3.46
CA LEU A 71 -10.10 8.86 -2.97
C LEU A 71 -9.75 8.64 -1.50
N ASP A 72 -10.76 8.26 -0.72
CA ASP A 72 -10.58 7.81 0.66
C ASP A 72 -10.19 6.33 0.65
N ILE A 73 -8.89 6.08 0.49
CA ILE A 73 -8.34 4.73 0.40
C ILE A 73 -8.19 4.17 1.81
N VAL A 74 -8.93 3.09 2.09
CA VAL A 74 -8.84 2.34 3.34
C VAL A 74 -8.16 1.01 3.05
N LEU A 75 -7.14 0.64 3.82
CA LEU A 75 -6.46 -0.65 3.71
C LEU A 75 -7.27 -1.77 4.39
N CYS A 76 -8.49 -2.02 3.91
CA CYS A 76 -9.24 -3.22 4.29
C CYS A 76 -8.64 -4.47 3.63
N GLU A 77 -9.07 -5.65 4.08
CA GLU A 77 -8.60 -6.95 3.58
C GLU A 77 -8.61 -7.05 2.05
N ASP A 78 -9.69 -6.62 1.40
CA ASP A 78 -9.83 -6.62 -0.05
C ASP A 78 -8.82 -5.69 -0.75
N THR A 79 -8.64 -4.47 -0.24
CA THR A 79 -7.67 -3.52 -0.79
C THR A 79 -6.24 -3.99 -0.59
N VAL A 80 -5.93 -4.57 0.58
CA VAL A 80 -4.63 -5.17 0.88
C VAL A 80 -4.32 -6.32 -0.07
N PHE A 81 -5.30 -7.21 -0.30
CA PHE A 81 -5.18 -8.31 -1.25
C PHE A 81 -4.86 -7.81 -2.66
N HIS A 82 -5.61 -6.82 -3.16
CA HIS A 82 -5.37 -6.25 -4.49
C HIS A 82 -4.00 -5.57 -4.62
N ILE A 83 -3.55 -4.82 -3.60
CA ILE A 83 -2.21 -4.24 -3.57
C ILE A 83 -1.15 -5.35 -3.64
N GLY A 84 -1.33 -6.41 -2.85
CA GLY A 84 -0.43 -7.54 -2.77
C GLY A 84 -0.27 -8.29 -4.10
N GLU A 85 -1.38 -8.53 -4.80
CA GLU A 85 -1.38 -9.16 -6.12
C GLU A 85 -0.58 -8.34 -7.14
N GLU A 86 -0.78 -7.01 -7.18
CA GLU A 86 -0.02 -6.12 -8.07
C GLU A 86 1.47 -6.07 -7.72
N ILE A 87 1.82 -6.05 -6.42
CA ILE A 87 3.21 -6.16 -5.98
C ILE A 87 3.82 -7.48 -6.48
N THR A 88 3.09 -8.58 -6.30
CA THR A 88 3.53 -9.92 -6.72
C THR A 88 3.75 -9.99 -8.23
N ALA A 89 2.84 -9.40 -9.01
CA ALA A 89 2.97 -9.32 -10.46
C ALA A 89 4.24 -8.55 -10.87
N VAL A 90 4.46 -7.36 -10.31
CA VAL A 90 5.66 -6.55 -10.58
C VAL A 90 6.95 -7.28 -10.23
N LEU A 91 6.98 -7.99 -9.10
CA LEU A 91 8.16 -8.74 -8.68
C LEU A 91 8.45 -9.97 -9.54
N ARG A 92 7.44 -10.58 -10.17
CA ARG A 92 7.63 -11.71 -11.10
C ARG A 92 8.21 -11.25 -12.45
N GLU A 93 8.01 -10.00 -12.82
CA GLU A 93 8.51 -9.42 -14.08
C GLU A 93 9.92 -8.81 -13.94
N SER A 94 10.48 -8.76 -12.73
CA SER A 94 11.78 -8.14 -12.39
C SER A 94 12.91 -9.17 -12.31
#